data_AF-A0A4S8IMK4-F1
#
_entry.id   AF-A0A4S8IMK4-F1
#
_cell.length_a   1.000
_cell.length_b   1.000
_cell.length_c   1.000
_cell.angle_alpha   90.00
_cell.angle_beta   90.00
_cell.angle_gamma   90.00
#
_symmetry.space_group_name_H-M   'P 1'
#
loop_
_entity.id
_entity.type
_entity.pdbx_description
1 polymer ?
#
loop_
_entity_poly.entity_id
_entity_poly.type
_entity_poly.pdbx_seq_one_letter_code
_entity_poly.pdbx_strand_id
1 'polypeptide(L)'
;METYFGNAVTVTFENLRIADLTSMELGEVAEFVHAMIMEVATREQFLQFIDWVEEQRPEAVRSKIYREEEGDGAAVKVSSGMRFRVAEVDFGWSRLALASYHFSWA
;
A
#
# COMPACT_ATOMS: atom_id res chain seq x y z
N MET A 1 -15.68 -10.63 -5.40
CA MET A 1 -14.70 -10.06 -4.45
C MET A 1 -15.33 -9.07 -3.47
N GLU A 2 -16.50 -8.49 -3.77
CA GLU A 2 -17.15 -7.44 -2.95
C GLU A 2 -17.46 -7.83 -1.49
N THR A 3 -17.56 -9.12 -1.19
CA THR A 3 -17.84 -9.64 0.16
C THR A 3 -16.65 -10.39 0.79
N TYR A 4 -15.50 -10.47 0.11
CA TYR A 4 -14.31 -11.07 0.70
C TYR A 4 -13.74 -10.11 1.75
N PHE A 5 -13.61 -10.58 2.99
CA PHE A 5 -13.20 -9.76 4.14
C PHE A 5 -11.73 -9.97 4.56
N GLY A 6 -11.00 -10.83 3.87
CA GLY A 6 -9.57 -11.04 4.12
C GLY A 6 -8.68 -10.04 3.39
N ASN A 7 -7.37 -10.13 3.62
CA ASN A 7 -6.39 -9.30 2.93
C ASN A 7 -6.20 -9.79 1.49
N ALA A 8 -6.58 -8.95 0.52
CA ALA A 8 -6.30 -9.12 -0.90
C ALA A 8 -5.54 -7.90 -1.43
N VAL A 9 -4.36 -7.66 -0.84
CA VAL A 9 -3.52 -6.48 -1.10
C VAL A 9 -2.07 -6.91 -1.25
N THR A 10 -1.33 -6.19 -2.07
CA THR A 10 0.13 -6.25 -2.14
C THR A 10 0.70 -4.84 -1.99
N VAL A 11 2.00 -4.75 -1.75
CA VAL A 11 2.73 -3.48 -1.56
C VAL A 11 3.89 -3.45 -2.54
N THR A 12 3.96 -2.38 -3.32
CA THR A 12 5.11 -2.07 -4.18
C THR A 12 5.80 -0.81 -3.68
N PHE A 13 7.09 -0.71 -3.95
CA PHE A 13 7.91 0.43 -3.59
C PHE A 13 9.07 0.58 -4.57
N GLU A 14 9.53 1.81 -4.71
CA GLU A 14 10.71 2.17 -5.49
C GLU A 14 11.62 3.09 -4.69
N ASN A 15 12.90 3.11 -5.03
CA ASN A 15 13.88 3.97 -4.38
C ASN A 15 14.19 5.16 -5.27
N LEU A 16 14.03 6.37 -4.73
CA LEU A 16 14.49 7.60 -5.36
C LEU A 16 15.53 8.28 -4.48
N ARG A 17 16.50 8.95 -5.12
CA ARG A 17 17.37 9.87 -4.40
C ARG A 17 16.53 11.08 -3.98
N ILE A 18 16.75 11.57 -2.77
CA ILE A 18 16.03 12.75 -2.25
C ILE A 18 16.20 13.94 -3.21
N ALA A 19 17.39 14.14 -3.77
CA ALA A 19 17.65 15.21 -4.72
C ALA A 19 16.73 15.14 -5.96
N ASP A 20 16.56 13.94 -6.54
CA ASP A 20 15.70 13.74 -7.70
C ASP A 20 14.24 14.02 -7.34
N LEU A 21 13.78 13.46 -6.21
CA LEU A 21 12.40 13.67 -5.73
C LEU A 21 12.10 15.14 -5.49
N THR A 22 13.03 15.89 -4.89
CA THR A 22 12.85 17.33 -4.61
C THR A 22 12.93 18.21 -5.85
N SER A 23 13.49 17.70 -6.96
CA SER A 23 13.54 18.41 -8.25
C SER A 23 12.32 18.18 -9.13
N MET A 24 11.52 17.15 -8.84
CA MET A 24 10.32 16.82 -9.61
C MET A 24 9.16 17.74 -9.25
N GLU A 25 8.37 18.11 -10.25
CA GLU A 25 7.06 18.71 -10.05
C GLU A 25 6.08 17.66 -9.49
N LEU A 26 5.04 18.12 -8.77
CA LEU A 26 4.06 17.22 -8.16
C LEU A 26 3.38 16.29 -9.17
N GLY A 27 3.13 16.77 -10.39
CA GLY A 27 2.55 15.96 -11.47
C GLY A 27 3.46 14.81 -11.88
N GLU A 28 4.77 15.06 -11.96
CA GLU A 28 5.76 14.03 -12.32
C GLU A 28 5.86 12.96 -11.23
N VAL A 29 5.80 13.37 -9.95
CA VAL A 29 5.76 12.41 -8.82
C VAL A 29 4.49 11.56 -8.88
N ALA A 30 3.34 12.17 -9.20
CA ALA A 30 2.08 11.46 -9.32
C ALA A 30 2.10 10.45 -10.48
N GLU A 31 2.65 10.83 -11.63
CA GLU A 31 2.82 9.94 -12.79
C GLU A 31 3.77 8.79 -12.48
N PHE A 32 4.89 9.07 -11.79
CA PHE A 32 5.84 8.05 -11.35
C PHE A 32 5.17 7.02 -10.43
N VAL A 33 4.46 7.48 -9.39
CA VAL A 33 3.74 6.58 -8.46
C VAL A 33 2.65 5.79 -9.20
N HIS A 34 1.93 6.42 -10.14
CA HIS A 34 0.93 5.74 -10.93
C HIS A 34 1.53 4.62 -11.79
N ALA A 35 2.62 4.89 -12.52
CA ALA A 35 3.31 3.92 -13.34
C ALA A 35 3.79 2.72 -12.52
N MET A 36 4.46 2.98 -11.39
CA MET A 36 4.92 1.95 -10.45
C MET A 36 3.78 1.04 -9.98
N ILE A 37 2.61 1.59 -9.64
CA ILE A 37 1.45 0.80 -9.22
C ILE A 37 0.91 -0.03 -10.39
N MET A 38 0.75 0.58 -11.56
CA MET A 38 0.16 -0.08 -12.72
C MET A 38 1.00 -1.23 -13.26
N GLU A 39 2.33 -1.16 -13.12
CA GLU A 39 3.24 -2.23 -13.51
C GLU A 39 2.95 -3.55 -12.77
N VAL A 40 2.67 -3.46 -11.47
CA VAL A 40 2.46 -4.64 -10.61
C VAL A 40 0.99 -4.97 -10.35
N ALA A 41 0.06 -4.06 -10.66
CA ALA A 41 -1.38 -4.21 -10.42
C ALA A 41 -2.06 -5.16 -11.44
N THR A 42 -1.43 -6.29 -11.73
CA THR A 42 -1.93 -7.31 -12.64
C THR A 42 -2.23 -8.61 -11.89
N ARG A 43 -3.12 -9.43 -12.45
CA ARG A 43 -3.47 -10.73 -11.88
C ARG A 43 -2.26 -11.65 -11.83
N GLU A 44 -1.46 -11.63 -12.89
CA GLU A 44 -0.30 -12.49 -13.08
C GLU A 44 0.77 -12.18 -12.03
N GLN A 45 1.08 -10.90 -11.80
CA GLN A 45 2.01 -10.46 -10.76
C GLN A 45 1.53 -10.86 -9.36
N PHE A 46 0.23 -10.71 -9.06
CA PHE A 46 -0.31 -11.11 -7.75
C PHE A 46 -0.26 -12.63 -7.52
N LEU A 47 -0.52 -13.44 -8.56
CA LEU A 47 -0.41 -14.89 -8.46
C LEU A 47 1.05 -15.34 -8.27
N GLN A 48 1.99 -14.75 -9.01
CA GLN A 48 3.42 -15.03 -8.83
C GLN A 48 3.89 -14.66 -7.42
N PHE A 49 3.38 -13.56 -6.85
CA PHE A 49 3.65 -13.20 -5.47
C PHE A 49 3.13 -14.24 -4.47
N ILE A 50 1.94 -14.80 -4.69
CA ILE A 50 1.42 -15.90 -3.84
C ILE A 50 2.32 -17.12 -3.94
N ASP A 51 2.67 -17.55 -5.15
CA ASP A 51 3.51 -18.73 -5.36
C ASP A 51 4.85 -18.57 -4.63
N TRP A 52 5.49 -17.40 -4.78
CA TRP A 52 6.73 -17.09 -4.09
C TRP A 52 6.58 -17.09 -2.56
N VAL A 53 5.50 -16.52 -2.00
CA VAL A 53 5.24 -16.55 -0.55
C VAL A 53 5.04 -17.98 -0.03
N GLU A 54 4.37 -18.85 -0.79
CA GLU A 54 4.19 -20.25 -0.41
C GLU A 54 5.51 -21.03 -0.45
N GLU A 55 6.41 -20.73 -1.39
CA GLU A 55 7.77 -21.30 -1.44
C GLU A 55 8.63 -20.91 -0.25
N GLN A 56 8.39 -19.74 0.36
CA GLN A 56 9.13 -19.29 1.55
C GLN A 56 8.62 -19.90 2.86
N ARG A 57 7.63 -20.80 2.85
CA ARG A 57 7.11 -21.38 4.10
C ARG A 57 8.08 -22.39 4.70
N PRO A 58 8.21 -22.42 6.04
CA PRO A 58 7.39 -21.75 7.06
C PRO A 58 7.87 -20.35 7.47
N GLU A 59 8.91 -19.81 6.83
CA GLU A 59 9.50 -18.53 7.21
C GLU A 59 8.55 -17.35 6.96
N ALA A 60 8.52 -16.43 7.92
CA ALA A 60 7.74 -15.20 7.77
C ALA A 60 8.45 -14.23 6.81
N VAL A 61 7.77 -13.87 5.73
CA VAL A 61 8.27 -12.89 4.78
C VAL A 61 7.76 -11.50 5.13
N ARG A 62 8.65 -10.51 5.13
CA ARG A 62 8.30 -9.08 5.22
C ARG A 62 8.88 -8.32 4.04
N SER A 63 8.05 -7.49 3.40
CA SER A 63 8.51 -6.55 2.37
C SER A 63 9.56 -5.59 2.94
N LYS A 64 10.57 -5.28 2.13
CA LYS A 64 11.72 -4.48 2.53
C LYS A 64 11.31 -3.10 3.04
N ILE A 65 10.26 -2.49 2.49
CA ILE A 65 9.80 -1.18 2.96
C ILE A 65 9.36 -1.16 4.44
N TYR A 66 9.03 -2.33 5.02
CA TYR A 66 8.69 -2.46 6.43
C TYR A 66 9.89 -2.80 7.32
N ARG A 67 11.08 -2.92 6.75
CA ARG A 67 12.33 -3.10 7.49
C ARG A 67 12.98 -1.73 7.67
N GLU A 68 13.57 -1.52 8.82
CA GLU A 68 14.45 -0.39 9.10
C GLU A 68 15.85 -0.97 9.24
N GLU A 69 16.61 -1.01 8.14
CA GLU A 69 17.99 -1.50 8.15
C GLU A 69 18.96 -0.32 8.20
N GLU A 70 20.15 -0.53 8.77
CA GLU A 70 21.18 0.49 8.84
C GLU A 70 21.63 0.90 7.43
N GLY A 71 21.48 2.18 7.10
CA GLY A 71 21.74 2.72 5.76
C GLY A 71 20.52 2.82 4.85
N ASP A 72 19.35 2.33 5.27
CA ASP A 72 18.11 2.63 4.57
C ASP A 72 17.79 4.13 4.69
N GLY A 73 17.37 4.72 3.56
CA GLY A 73 16.88 6.10 3.52
C GLY A 73 15.50 6.25 4.16
N ALA A 74 14.98 7.47 4.18
CA ALA A 74 13.62 7.71 4.64
C ALA A 74 12.60 6.99 3.73
N ALA A 75 11.70 6.22 4.33
CA ALA A 75 10.61 5.54 3.62
C ALA A 75 9.28 6.28 3.84
N VAL A 76 8.55 6.52 2.74
CA VAL A 76 7.18 7.03 2.79
C VAL A 76 6.22 5.89 2.45
N LYS A 77 5.32 5.58 3.38
CA LYS A 77 4.32 4.50 3.24
C LYS A 77 2.94 5.13 3.07
N VAL A 78 2.24 4.78 2.00
CA VAL A 78 0.89 5.28 1.73
C VAL A 78 -0.07 4.10 1.65
N SER A 79 -1.09 4.11 2.51
CA SER A 79 -2.23 3.19 2.44
C SER A 79 -3.49 4.02 2.21
N SER A 80 -4.23 3.73 1.14
CA SER A 80 -5.40 4.53 0.75
C SER A 80 -6.70 3.86 1.15
N GLY A 81 -7.39 4.47 2.12
CA GLY A 81 -8.76 4.13 2.50
C GLY A 81 -9.83 4.85 1.66
N MET A 82 -9.47 5.61 0.62
CA MET A 82 -10.40 6.51 -0.08
C MET A 82 -11.59 5.80 -0.74
N ARG A 83 -11.46 4.51 -1.07
CA ARG A 83 -12.55 3.70 -1.64
C ARG A 83 -13.41 3.00 -0.58
N PHE A 84 -13.05 3.11 0.70
CA PHE A 84 -13.86 2.57 1.77
C PHE A 84 -15.10 3.44 1.97
N ARG A 85 -16.28 2.87 1.70
CA ARG A 85 -17.58 3.55 1.72
C ARG A 85 -18.13 3.75 3.14
N VAL A 86 -17.29 4.20 4.07
CA VAL A 86 -17.65 4.38 5.48
C VAL A 86 -18.79 5.39 5.66
N ALA A 87 -18.89 6.37 4.76
CA ALA A 87 -19.93 7.39 4.79
C ALA A 87 -21.33 6.87 4.41
N GLU A 88 -21.43 5.65 3.86
CA GLU A 88 -22.70 4.98 3.53
C GLU A 88 -23.23 4.15 4.70
N VAL A 89 -22.47 4.02 5.79
CA VAL A 89 -22.85 3.24 6.96
C VAL A 89 -23.82 4.04 7.83
N ASP A 90 -25.01 3.46 8.08
CA ASP A 90 -26.00 3.96 9.04
C ASP A 90 -26.55 2.79 9.86
N PHE A 91 -26.31 2.82 11.16
CA PHE A 91 -26.80 1.82 12.12
C PHE A 91 -28.11 2.26 12.82
N GLY A 92 -28.77 3.30 12.32
CA GLY A 92 -29.94 3.94 12.94
C GLY A 92 -29.61 5.21 13.74
N TRP A 93 -28.37 5.68 13.68
CA TRP A 93 -27.89 6.90 14.35
C TRP A 93 -27.57 8.04 13.39
N SER A 94 -28.06 7.97 12.15
CA SER A 94 -27.79 8.88 11.04
C SER A 94 -26.38 8.74 10.46
N ARG A 95 -26.14 9.47 9.37
CA ARG A 95 -24.91 9.40 8.57
C ARG A 95 -23.68 9.82 9.38
N LEU A 96 -22.57 9.12 9.14
CA LEU A 96 -21.27 9.42 9.73
C LEU A 96 -20.82 10.86 9.46
N ALA A 97 -20.49 11.60 10.52
CA ALA A 97 -19.93 12.95 10.43
C ALA A 97 -18.40 12.97 10.27
N LEU A 98 -17.70 12.01 10.87
CA LEU A 98 -16.24 11.90 10.85
C LEU A 98 -15.82 10.43 10.90
N ALA A 99 -14.84 10.06 10.07
CA ALA A 99 -14.09 8.82 10.17
C ALA A 99 -12.60 9.15 10.30
N SER A 100 -11.88 8.36 11.09
CA SER A 100 -10.42 8.42 11.17
C SER A 100 -9.85 7.01 11.22
N TYR A 101 -8.61 6.86 10.76
CA TYR A 101 -7.88 5.60 10.82
C TYR A 101 -6.87 5.69 11.96
N HIS A 102 -6.90 4.70 12.85
CA HIS A 102 -5.82 4.50 13.81
C HIS A 102 -4.88 3.42 13.28
N PHE A 103 -3.60 3.75 13.19
CA PHE A 103 -2.55 2.79 12.88
C PHE A 103 -1.59 2.75 14.06
N SER A 104 -1.67 1.70 14.88
CA SER A 104 -0.72 1.48 15.96
C SER A 104 0.57 0.97 15.31
N TRP A 105 1.57 1.84 15.19
CA TRP A 105 2.94 1.43 14.93
C TRP A 105 3.46 0.71 16.20
N ALA A 106 3.12 -0.58 16.32
CA ALA A 106 3.66 -1.48 17.34
C ALA A 106 4.73 -2.37 16.69
#